data_AF-A0A1A8I9T7-F1
#
_entry.id   AF-A0A1A8I9T7-F1
#
_cell.length_a   1.000
_cell.length_b   1.000
_cell.length_c   1.000
_cell.angle_alpha   90.00
_cell.angle_beta   90.00
_cell.angle_gamma   90.00
#
_symmetry.space_group_name_H-M   'P 1'
#
loop_
_entity.id
_entity.type
_entity.pdbx_description
1 polymer ?
#
loop_
_entity_poly.entity_id
_entity_poly.type
_entity_poly.pdbx_seq_one_letter_code
_entity_poly.pdbx_strand_id
1 'polypeptide(L)'
;QKQLQTVTEDQFMKFKRIFSDSDAAMEWLESYFPEDLIIADLKGSSNSLWTISPPSRDTLIEMLKSKEEFPISVSWTVQRNFSLGAKAETASGKNVKALDEATKRALVEILSGNGSRSNVTIEKIIPRYIRAPSDSEATPVEQLGENMIDINLHLERATNVSDQVQEWWTVNQTVPGLMDHMVKPTNRTDAEVGLQIYIFSDQVSPPSLGFLAGYGIMGLYASVVLVIGKFVREFFSGISHNIMFEELPNVDRILKLCTDIFLVRETGELDLEEDMYSKLIFLYRSPETMIKWTREKTQ
;
A
#
# COMPACT_ATOMS: atom_id res chain seq x y z
N GLN A 1 -3.90 -22.91 -6.24
CA GLN A 1 -4.51 -21.56 -6.12
C GLN A 1 -5.82 -21.47 -6.93
N LYS A 2 -6.77 -22.41 -6.74
CA LYS A 2 -8.06 -22.42 -7.44
C LYS A 2 -9.23 -21.88 -6.60
N GLN A 3 -8.96 -21.54 -5.33
CA GLN A 3 -9.95 -21.15 -4.33
C GLN A 3 -10.06 -19.64 -4.14
N LEU A 4 -9.07 -18.88 -4.63
CA LEU A 4 -9.12 -17.42 -4.64
C LEU A 4 -9.64 -16.98 -6.01
N GLN A 5 -10.67 -16.15 -6.00
CA GLN A 5 -11.34 -15.64 -7.19
C GLN A 5 -11.21 -14.13 -7.24
N THR A 6 -10.78 -13.63 -8.39
CA THR A 6 -10.78 -12.20 -8.69
C THR A 6 -12.17 -11.75 -9.13
N VAL A 7 -12.53 -10.53 -8.80
CA VAL A 7 -13.83 -9.95 -9.12
C VAL A 7 -13.73 -9.11 -10.40
N THR A 8 -14.70 -9.25 -11.30
CA THR A 8 -14.83 -8.40 -12.49
C THR A 8 -15.53 -7.08 -12.16
N GLU A 9 -15.35 -6.05 -12.98
CA GLU A 9 -16.00 -4.74 -12.77
C GLU A 9 -17.52 -4.84 -12.63
N ASP A 10 -18.18 -5.61 -13.51
CA ASP A 10 -19.63 -5.85 -13.43
C ASP A 10 -20.06 -6.52 -12.12
N GLN A 11 -19.27 -7.47 -11.63
CA GLN A 11 -19.52 -8.16 -10.36
C GLN A 11 -19.31 -7.23 -9.17
N PHE A 12 -18.27 -6.39 -9.20
CA PHE A 12 -18.00 -5.40 -8.16
C PHE A 12 -19.11 -4.34 -8.09
N MET A 13 -19.58 -3.86 -9.25
CA MET A 13 -20.71 -2.93 -9.32
C MET A 13 -22.00 -3.53 -8.75
N LYS A 14 -22.26 -4.82 -9.03
CA LYS A 14 -23.40 -5.54 -8.42
C LYS A 14 -23.21 -5.69 -6.91
N PHE A 15 -22.01 -6.00 -6.45
CA PHE A 15 -21.69 -6.08 -5.03
C PHE A 15 -21.96 -4.74 -4.33
N LYS A 16 -21.49 -3.61 -4.88
CA LYS A 16 -21.75 -2.26 -4.35
C LYS A 16 -23.25 -1.96 -4.23
N ARG A 17 -24.05 -2.36 -5.22
CA ARG A 17 -25.52 -2.16 -5.18
C ARG A 17 -26.21 -2.86 -4.01
N ILE A 18 -25.63 -3.93 -3.46
CA ILE A 18 -26.20 -4.62 -2.28
C ILE A 18 -26.14 -3.70 -1.04
N PHE A 19 -25.18 -2.79 -1.01
CA PHE A 19 -24.95 -1.85 0.09
C PHE A 19 -25.47 -0.44 -0.22
N SER A 20 -26.32 -0.27 -1.25
CA SER A 20 -26.81 1.06 -1.67
C SER A 20 -27.56 1.82 -0.58
N ASP A 21 -28.12 1.09 0.39
CA ASP A 21 -28.93 1.67 1.46
C ASP A 21 -28.09 2.18 2.63
N SER A 22 -26.77 1.92 2.63
CA SER A 22 -25.83 2.35 3.68
C SER A 22 -24.80 3.31 3.12
N ASP A 23 -24.92 4.59 3.46
CA ASP A 23 -23.98 5.64 3.05
C ASP A 23 -22.54 5.32 3.50
N ALA A 24 -22.38 4.83 4.73
CA ALA A 24 -21.07 4.47 5.28
C ALA A 24 -20.42 3.29 4.53
N ALA A 25 -21.21 2.30 4.12
CA ALA A 25 -20.73 1.18 3.32
C ALA A 25 -20.33 1.64 1.91
N MET A 26 -21.13 2.51 1.29
CA MET A 26 -20.84 3.07 -0.02
C MET A 26 -19.57 3.91 -0.01
N GLU A 27 -19.42 4.85 0.94
CA GLU A 27 -18.21 5.67 1.07
C GLU A 27 -16.95 4.81 1.23
N TRP A 28 -17.04 3.75 2.04
CA TRP A 28 -15.93 2.82 2.21
C TRP A 28 -15.62 2.04 0.92
N LEU A 29 -16.64 1.55 0.21
CA LEU A 29 -16.47 0.81 -1.05
C LEU A 29 -15.98 1.68 -2.22
N GLU A 30 -16.19 3.00 -2.19
CA GLU A 30 -15.63 3.93 -3.20
C GLU A 30 -14.09 4.01 -3.12
N SER A 31 -13.48 3.63 -1.99
CA SER A 31 -12.02 3.62 -1.84
C SER A 31 -11.33 2.41 -2.46
N TYR A 32 -12.09 1.42 -2.96
CA TYR A 32 -11.58 0.17 -3.50
C TYR A 32 -11.95 -0.03 -4.97
N PHE A 33 -11.07 -0.71 -5.69
CA PHE A 33 -11.29 -1.11 -7.08
C PHE A 33 -11.68 -2.60 -7.16
N PRO A 34 -12.24 -3.06 -8.30
CA PRO A 34 -12.60 -4.47 -8.49
C PRO A 34 -11.43 -5.44 -8.24
N GLU A 35 -10.21 -5.03 -8.59
CA GLU A 35 -8.99 -5.82 -8.42
C GLU A 35 -8.57 -5.97 -6.95
N ASP A 36 -9.01 -5.06 -6.09
CA ASP A 36 -8.69 -5.07 -4.66
C ASP A 36 -9.58 -6.05 -3.89
N LEU A 37 -10.70 -6.49 -4.47
CA LEU A 37 -11.60 -7.47 -3.87
C LEU A 37 -11.28 -8.89 -4.34
N ILE A 38 -10.93 -9.76 -3.40
CA ILE A 38 -10.70 -11.18 -3.62
C ILE A 38 -11.73 -11.99 -2.85
N ILE A 39 -12.38 -12.93 -3.54
CA ILE A 39 -13.29 -13.89 -2.91
C ILE A 39 -12.53 -15.19 -2.64
N ALA A 40 -12.45 -15.59 -1.37
CA ALA A 40 -11.80 -16.81 -0.93
C ALA A 40 -12.85 -17.89 -0.61
N ASP A 41 -12.93 -18.90 -1.48
CA ASP A 41 -13.76 -20.10 -1.28
C ASP A 41 -12.94 -21.20 -0.59
N LEU A 42 -13.10 -21.32 0.72
CA LEU A 42 -12.45 -22.35 1.51
C LEU A 42 -13.32 -23.62 1.52
N LYS A 43 -12.66 -24.76 1.37
CA LYS A 43 -13.31 -26.07 1.57
C LYS A 43 -13.70 -26.21 3.04
N GLY A 44 -14.86 -26.80 3.30
CA GLY A 44 -15.36 -26.95 4.66
C GLY A 44 -14.63 -28.01 5.48
N SER A 45 -14.21 -29.11 4.85
CA SER A 45 -13.46 -30.16 5.53
C SER A 45 -12.03 -29.73 5.83
N SER A 46 -11.59 -29.98 7.06
CA SER A 46 -10.21 -29.77 7.50
C SER A 46 -9.22 -30.49 6.60
N ASN A 47 -8.06 -29.85 6.36
CA ASN A 47 -6.93 -30.47 5.65
C ASN A 47 -6.12 -31.43 6.54
N SER A 48 -6.42 -31.46 7.84
CA SER A 48 -5.68 -32.19 8.86
C SER A 48 -6.64 -33.01 9.72
N LEU A 49 -6.19 -34.22 10.11
CA LEU A 49 -6.90 -35.05 11.08
C LEU A 49 -6.88 -34.40 12.47
N TRP A 50 -7.93 -34.64 13.25
CA TRP A 50 -8.03 -34.20 14.63
C TRP A 50 -7.38 -35.24 15.56
N THR A 51 -6.10 -35.04 15.89
CA THR A 51 -5.27 -35.99 16.64
C THR A 51 -5.26 -35.74 18.15
N ILE A 52 -6.42 -35.44 18.75
CA ILE A 52 -6.52 -35.23 20.20
C ILE A 52 -6.26 -36.56 20.95
N SER A 53 -5.53 -36.52 22.06
CA SER A 53 -5.36 -37.71 22.91
C SER A 53 -6.67 -38.03 23.64
N PRO A 54 -7.00 -39.31 23.92
CA PRO A 54 -8.21 -39.66 24.65
C PRO A 54 -8.33 -38.95 26.01
N PRO A 55 -7.28 -38.86 26.86
CA PRO A 55 -7.35 -38.10 28.11
C PRO A 55 -7.65 -36.61 27.90
N SER A 56 -6.99 -35.96 26.91
CA SER A 56 -7.25 -34.54 26.61
C SER A 56 -8.68 -34.30 26.13
N ARG A 57 -9.27 -35.28 25.44
CA ARG A 57 -10.66 -35.24 24.99
C ARG A 57 -11.63 -35.34 26.16
N ASP A 58 -11.37 -36.24 27.11
CA ASP A 58 -12.17 -36.35 28.33
C ASP A 58 -12.10 -35.06 29.15
N THR A 59 -10.90 -34.48 29.30
CA THR A 59 -10.74 -33.16 29.95
C THR A 59 -11.50 -32.06 29.21
N LEU A 60 -11.45 -32.02 27.87
CA LEU A 60 -12.22 -31.05 27.08
C LEU A 60 -13.73 -31.20 27.32
N ILE A 61 -14.24 -32.44 27.37
CA ILE A 61 -15.64 -32.71 27.66
C ILE A 61 -16.01 -32.25 29.08
N GLU A 62 -15.15 -32.48 30.08
CA GLU A 62 -15.35 -32.01 31.45
C GLU A 62 -15.36 -30.48 31.53
N MET A 63 -14.43 -29.80 30.85
CA MET A 63 -14.39 -28.34 30.78
C MET A 63 -15.67 -27.78 30.13
N LEU A 64 -16.16 -28.38 29.05
CA LEU A 64 -17.40 -27.97 28.39
C LEU A 64 -18.66 -28.22 29.25
N LYS A 65 -18.64 -29.23 30.14
CA LYS A 65 -19.73 -29.49 31.11
C LYS A 65 -19.70 -28.55 32.32
N SER A 66 -18.57 -27.88 32.56
CA SER A 66 -18.43 -26.92 33.64
C SER A 66 -19.25 -25.65 33.36
N LYS A 67 -19.59 -24.91 34.42
CA LYS A 67 -20.25 -23.60 34.32
C LYS A 67 -19.28 -22.46 33.99
N GLU A 68 -17.98 -22.75 33.85
CA GLU A 68 -16.98 -21.73 33.56
C GLU A 68 -17.11 -21.23 32.12
N GLU A 69 -16.63 -20.01 31.88
CA GLU A 69 -16.61 -19.44 30.54
C GLU A 69 -15.64 -20.23 29.65
N PHE A 70 -16.11 -20.69 28.49
CA PHE A 70 -15.29 -21.45 27.55
C PHE A 70 -15.08 -20.62 26.27
N PRO A 71 -13.91 -19.98 26.09
CA PRO A 71 -13.63 -19.18 24.92
C PRO A 71 -13.30 -20.08 23.72
N ILE A 72 -13.94 -19.81 22.59
CA ILE A 72 -13.53 -20.29 21.27
C ILE A 72 -12.85 -19.14 20.51
N SER A 73 -11.84 -19.47 19.70
CA SER A 73 -11.20 -18.48 18.85
C SER A 73 -11.05 -18.94 17.42
N VAL A 74 -11.25 -18.00 16.49
CA VAL A 74 -10.96 -18.15 15.07
C VAL A 74 -9.86 -17.16 14.70
N SER A 75 -8.88 -17.60 13.92
CA SER A 75 -7.82 -16.75 13.39
C SER A 75 -7.72 -16.87 11.88
N TRP A 76 -7.38 -15.79 11.21
CA TRP A 76 -7.14 -15.75 9.78
C TRP A 76 -5.80 -15.09 9.49
N THR A 77 -5.21 -15.51 8.38
CA THR A 77 -3.90 -15.04 7.93
C THR A 77 -3.95 -14.86 6.42
N VAL A 78 -3.62 -13.66 5.96
CA VAL A 78 -3.53 -13.28 4.55
C VAL A 78 -2.05 -13.08 4.23
N GLN A 79 -1.52 -13.92 3.35
CA GLN A 79 -0.14 -13.81 2.86
C GLN A 79 -0.13 -13.13 1.49
N ARG A 80 0.76 -12.15 1.33
CA ARG A 80 0.92 -11.34 0.13
C ARG A 80 2.29 -11.52 -0.49
N ASN A 81 2.39 -11.13 -1.76
CA ASN A 81 3.68 -11.03 -2.40
C ASN A 81 4.42 -9.77 -1.92
N PHE A 82 5.39 -9.96 -1.04
CA PHE A 82 6.20 -8.88 -0.45
C PHE A 82 6.95 -8.04 -1.51
N SER A 83 7.30 -8.63 -2.65
CA SER A 83 8.06 -7.94 -3.71
C SER A 83 7.32 -6.75 -4.36
N LEU A 84 6.01 -6.65 -4.17
CA LEU A 84 5.18 -5.59 -4.75
C LEU A 84 5.09 -4.31 -3.89
N GLY A 85 5.75 -4.28 -2.72
CA GLY A 85 5.83 -3.08 -1.87
C GLY A 85 4.93 -3.07 -0.63
N ALA A 86 4.44 -4.24 -0.20
CA ALA A 86 3.79 -4.36 1.10
C ALA A 86 4.77 -4.11 2.25
N LYS A 87 4.30 -3.54 3.37
CA LYS A 87 5.13 -3.32 4.57
C LYS A 87 5.38 -4.63 5.32
N ALA A 88 4.39 -5.52 5.33
CA ALA A 88 4.50 -6.87 5.87
C ALA A 88 4.07 -7.89 4.80
N GLU A 89 4.73 -9.06 4.80
CA GLU A 89 4.33 -10.18 3.93
C GLU A 89 2.99 -10.77 4.35
N THR A 90 2.70 -10.75 5.66
CA THR A 90 1.57 -11.44 6.25
C THR A 90 0.77 -10.50 7.14
N ALA A 91 -0.53 -10.42 6.89
CA ALA A 91 -1.51 -9.75 7.74
C ALA A 91 -2.39 -10.78 8.44
N SER A 92 -2.52 -10.71 9.77
CA SER A 92 -3.29 -11.68 10.56
C SER A 92 -4.31 -11.00 11.44
N GLY A 93 -5.38 -11.72 11.77
CA GLY A 93 -6.39 -11.29 12.72
C GLY A 93 -6.97 -12.48 13.48
N LYS A 94 -7.66 -12.18 14.58
CA LYS A 94 -8.28 -13.18 15.46
C LYS A 94 -9.57 -12.63 16.02
N ASN A 95 -10.57 -13.50 16.13
CA ASN A 95 -11.79 -13.27 16.87
C ASN A 95 -11.89 -14.27 18.03
N VAL A 96 -12.40 -13.84 19.18
CA VAL A 96 -12.59 -14.67 20.38
C VAL A 96 -13.99 -14.45 20.90
N LYS A 97 -14.71 -15.54 21.17
CA LYS A 97 -16.07 -15.51 21.70
C LYS A 97 -16.24 -16.58 22.76
N ALA A 98 -16.99 -16.29 23.82
CA ALA A 98 -17.42 -17.31 24.77
C ALA A 98 -18.56 -18.16 24.19
N LEU A 99 -18.48 -19.47 24.39
CA LEU A 99 -19.55 -20.39 23.99
C LEU A 99 -20.72 -20.30 24.97
N ASP A 100 -21.93 -20.26 24.43
CA ASP A 100 -23.16 -20.36 25.18
C ASP A 100 -23.42 -21.82 25.64
N GLU A 101 -24.27 -21.96 26.65
CA GLU A 101 -24.56 -23.25 27.27
C GLU A 101 -25.21 -24.26 26.31
N ALA A 102 -25.98 -23.80 25.32
CA ALA A 102 -26.59 -24.70 24.34
C ALA A 102 -25.52 -25.26 23.38
N THR A 103 -24.64 -24.40 22.88
CA THR A 103 -23.50 -24.80 22.03
C THR A 103 -22.55 -25.73 22.77
N LYS A 104 -22.23 -25.45 24.05
CA LYS A 104 -21.39 -26.36 24.87
C LYS A 104 -22.00 -27.75 24.99
N ARG A 105 -23.30 -27.87 25.26
CA ARG A 105 -23.99 -29.16 25.35
C ARG A 105 -23.95 -29.92 24.03
N ALA A 106 -24.23 -29.23 22.93
CA ALA A 106 -24.20 -29.83 21.61
C ALA A 106 -22.77 -30.31 21.22
N LEU A 107 -21.73 -29.57 21.59
CA LEU A 107 -20.33 -30.03 21.42
C LEU A 107 -20.04 -31.28 22.25
N VAL A 108 -20.50 -31.34 23.51
CA VAL A 108 -20.34 -32.52 24.37
C VAL A 108 -21.01 -33.75 23.75
N GLU A 109 -22.19 -33.61 23.15
CA GLU A 109 -22.89 -34.71 22.47
C GLU A 109 -22.12 -35.22 21.25
N ILE A 110 -21.59 -34.31 20.43
CA ILE A 110 -20.75 -34.65 19.27
C ILE A 110 -19.48 -35.36 19.73
N LEU A 111 -18.79 -34.82 20.74
CA LEU A 111 -17.55 -35.39 21.25
C LEU A 111 -17.79 -36.76 21.88
N SER A 112 -18.84 -36.94 22.68
CA SER A 112 -19.14 -38.22 23.33
C SER A 112 -19.52 -39.35 22.36
N GLY A 113 -19.74 -39.05 21.07
CA GLY A 113 -20.09 -40.03 20.04
C GLY A 113 -21.57 -40.39 19.98
N ASN A 114 -22.36 -39.93 20.95
CA ASN A 114 -23.82 -40.12 20.97
C ASN A 114 -24.55 -39.30 19.90
N GLY A 115 -23.89 -38.29 19.31
CA GLY A 115 -24.44 -37.39 18.30
C GLY A 115 -23.72 -37.46 16.94
N SER A 116 -23.37 -38.65 16.42
CA SER A 116 -22.61 -38.78 15.15
C SER A 116 -23.27 -38.16 13.89
N ARG A 117 -24.45 -37.54 14.00
CA ARG A 117 -25.13 -36.78 12.93
C ARG A 117 -25.59 -35.38 13.34
N SER A 118 -25.27 -34.90 14.54
CA SER A 118 -25.64 -33.55 14.94
C SER A 118 -24.62 -32.53 14.39
N ASN A 119 -25.15 -31.38 13.99
CA ASN A 119 -24.34 -30.20 13.64
C ASN A 119 -24.44 -29.23 14.82
N VAL A 120 -23.31 -28.62 15.19
CA VAL A 120 -23.26 -27.55 16.18
C VAL A 120 -23.18 -26.23 15.45
N THR A 121 -24.13 -25.34 15.71
CA THR A 121 -24.08 -23.97 15.18
C THR A 121 -23.36 -23.06 16.17
N ILE A 122 -22.35 -22.33 15.69
CA ILE A 122 -21.70 -21.27 16.44
C ILE A 122 -22.02 -19.95 15.75
N GLU A 123 -22.77 -19.10 16.45
CA GLU A 123 -23.25 -17.84 15.90
C GLU A 123 -22.16 -16.76 15.88
N LYS A 124 -22.17 -15.90 14.87
CA LYS A 124 -21.39 -14.65 14.76
C LYS A 124 -19.92 -14.79 15.15
N ILE A 125 -19.19 -15.75 14.56
CA ILE A 125 -17.80 -16.07 14.94
C ILE A 125 -16.76 -15.78 13.85
N ILE A 126 -17.09 -15.94 12.57
CA ILE A 126 -16.15 -15.68 11.46
C ILE A 126 -16.54 -14.37 10.76
N PRO A 127 -15.61 -13.44 10.49
CA PRO A 127 -15.92 -12.27 9.68
C PRO A 127 -16.08 -12.64 8.20
N ARG A 128 -17.16 -12.15 7.57
CA ARG A 128 -17.45 -12.28 6.13
C ARG A 128 -16.55 -11.39 5.29
N TYR A 129 -16.30 -10.17 5.76
CA TYR A 129 -15.48 -9.18 5.07
C TYR A 129 -14.25 -8.88 5.91
N ILE A 130 -13.08 -9.07 5.33
CA ILE A 130 -11.79 -8.84 5.98
C ILE A 130 -11.06 -7.77 5.17
N ARG A 131 -10.62 -6.71 5.83
CA ARG A 131 -9.63 -5.78 5.29
C ARG A 131 -8.25 -6.33 5.57
N ALA A 132 -7.46 -6.48 4.52
CA ALA A 132 -6.05 -6.75 4.61
C ALA A 132 -5.30 -5.44 4.27
N PRO A 133 -4.79 -4.69 5.24
CA PRO A 133 -3.91 -3.54 4.99
C PRO A 133 -2.48 -3.97 4.71
N SER A 134 -1.64 -3.07 4.18
CA SER A 134 -0.23 -3.34 3.87
C SER A 134 0.63 -3.75 5.08
N ASP A 135 0.14 -3.50 6.29
CA ASP A 135 0.77 -3.85 7.55
C ASP A 135 0.39 -5.29 8.00
N SER A 136 0.70 -5.63 9.25
CA SER A 136 0.53 -6.98 9.77
C SER A 136 -0.86 -7.30 10.32
N GLU A 137 -1.81 -6.37 10.35
CA GLU A 137 -3.08 -6.53 11.06
C GLU A 137 -4.28 -6.61 10.09
N ALA A 138 -4.83 -7.81 9.90
CA ALA A 138 -6.02 -8.00 9.07
C ALA A 138 -7.28 -7.92 9.94
N THR A 139 -8.09 -6.88 9.76
CA THR A 139 -9.27 -6.61 10.59
C THR A 139 -10.58 -6.91 9.86
N PRO A 140 -11.66 -7.26 10.56
CA PRO A 140 -13.00 -7.27 9.98
C PRO A 140 -13.36 -5.87 9.48
N VAL A 141 -14.04 -5.79 8.34
CA VAL A 141 -14.63 -4.52 7.89
C VAL A 141 -15.87 -4.28 8.73
N GLU A 142 -15.98 -3.16 9.44
CA GLU A 142 -17.19 -2.86 10.26
C GLU A 142 -18.21 -2.02 9.49
N GLN A 143 -17.73 -1.25 8.50
CA GLN A 143 -18.52 -0.31 7.68
C GLN A 143 -19.59 -1.02 6.84
N LEU A 144 -19.42 -2.31 6.55
CA LEU A 144 -20.38 -3.11 5.77
C LEU A 144 -21.54 -3.69 6.61
N GLY A 145 -21.64 -3.34 7.90
CA GLY A 145 -22.75 -3.74 8.78
C GLY A 145 -22.50 -5.01 9.62
N GLU A 146 -23.52 -5.86 9.80
CA GLU A 146 -23.37 -7.13 10.50
C GLU A 146 -22.56 -8.13 9.65
N ASN A 147 -21.27 -8.18 9.95
CA ASN A 147 -20.29 -8.84 9.10
C ASN A 147 -19.77 -10.16 9.67
N MET A 148 -20.43 -10.69 10.71
CA MET A 148 -20.07 -11.98 11.31
C MET A 148 -21.03 -13.06 10.86
N ILE A 149 -20.50 -14.21 10.44
CA ILE A 149 -21.28 -15.36 9.97
C ILE A 149 -21.39 -16.43 11.04
N ASP A 150 -22.53 -17.11 11.02
CA ASP A 150 -22.74 -18.33 11.78
C ASP A 150 -22.16 -19.52 11.00
N ILE A 151 -21.60 -20.47 11.74
CA ILE A 151 -20.99 -21.66 11.17
C ILE A 151 -21.59 -22.91 11.80
N ASN A 152 -21.72 -23.95 10.98
CA ASN A 152 -22.05 -25.30 11.41
C ASN A 152 -20.77 -26.12 11.48
N LEU A 153 -20.48 -26.65 12.66
CA LEU A 153 -19.41 -27.61 12.89
C LEU A 153 -19.99 -29.02 12.89
N HIS A 154 -19.28 -29.91 12.21
CA HIS A 154 -19.54 -31.34 12.21
C HIS A 154 -18.23 -32.10 12.44
N LEU A 155 -18.28 -33.16 13.25
CA LEU A 155 -17.14 -34.05 13.47
C LEU A 155 -17.34 -35.31 12.64
N GLU A 156 -16.57 -35.42 11.57
CA GLU A 156 -16.54 -36.61 10.72
C GLU A 156 -15.71 -37.70 11.39
N ARG A 157 -16.16 -38.94 11.26
CA ARG A 157 -15.46 -40.12 11.80
C ARG A 157 -15.43 -41.23 10.75
N ALA A 158 -14.23 -41.72 10.46
CA ALA A 158 -14.03 -42.88 9.60
C ALA A 158 -13.32 -43.99 10.37
N THR A 159 -13.86 -45.20 10.27
CA THR A 159 -13.21 -46.42 10.77
C THR A 159 -12.47 -47.09 9.62
N ASN A 160 -11.15 -47.17 9.71
CA ASN A 160 -10.35 -47.95 8.76
C ASN A 160 -10.30 -49.43 9.14
N VAL A 161 -9.83 -50.26 8.20
CA VAL A 161 -9.66 -51.72 8.35
C VAL A 161 -8.73 -52.11 9.51
N SER A 162 -7.97 -51.16 10.08
CA SER A 162 -7.03 -51.33 11.19
C SER A 162 -7.60 -51.01 12.58
N ASP A 163 -8.91 -50.86 12.74
CA ASP A 163 -9.60 -50.42 13.97
C ASP A 163 -9.16 -49.03 14.49
N GLN A 164 -8.41 -48.27 13.68
CA GLN A 164 -8.07 -46.89 13.99
C GLN A 164 -9.20 -45.96 13.54
N VAL A 165 -9.83 -45.30 14.51
CA VAL A 165 -10.81 -44.24 14.29
C VAL A 165 -10.07 -42.98 13.88
N GLN A 166 -10.33 -42.50 12.66
CA GLN A 166 -9.85 -41.21 12.16
C GLN A 166 -10.98 -40.20 12.27
N GLU A 167 -10.69 -39.05 12.88
CA GLU A 167 -11.67 -37.97 13.04
C GLU A 167 -11.14 -36.68 12.41
N TRP A 168 -12.02 -35.86 11.84
CA TRP A 168 -11.70 -34.50 11.38
C TRP A 168 -12.91 -33.60 11.46
N TRP A 169 -12.68 -32.29 11.58
CA TRP A 169 -13.75 -31.30 11.63
C TRP A 169 -14.11 -30.81 10.23
N THR A 170 -15.40 -30.61 9.99
CA THR A 170 -15.95 -29.92 8.82
C THR A 170 -16.68 -28.67 9.31
N VAL A 171 -16.40 -27.54 8.65
CA VAL A 171 -17.00 -26.23 8.94
C VAL A 171 -17.73 -25.73 7.70
N ASN A 172 -19.03 -25.45 7.82
CA ASN A 172 -19.83 -24.90 6.75
C ASN A 172 -20.54 -23.62 7.21
N GLN A 173 -20.60 -22.60 6.37
CA GLN A 173 -21.41 -21.41 6.64
C GLN A 173 -22.91 -21.75 6.57
N THR A 174 -23.71 -21.12 7.44
CA THR A 174 -25.18 -21.30 7.44
C THR A 174 -25.84 -20.56 6.28
N VAL A 175 -25.34 -19.36 5.98
CA VAL A 175 -25.85 -18.48 4.93
C VAL A 175 -24.80 -18.36 3.83
N PRO A 176 -25.14 -18.68 2.56
CA PRO A 176 -24.25 -18.50 1.42
C PRO A 176 -23.71 -17.06 1.30
N GLY A 177 -22.59 -16.89 0.62
CA GLY A 177 -22.06 -15.57 0.35
C GLY A 177 -22.93 -14.79 -0.64
N LEU A 178 -22.88 -13.46 -0.58
CA LEU A 178 -23.73 -12.57 -1.37
C LEU A 178 -23.59 -12.79 -2.88
N MET A 179 -22.42 -13.25 -3.33
CA MET A 179 -22.08 -13.44 -4.74
C MET A 179 -22.12 -14.90 -5.19
N ASP A 180 -22.57 -15.83 -4.33
CA ASP A 180 -22.56 -17.26 -4.60
C ASP A 180 -23.38 -17.66 -5.85
N HIS A 181 -24.47 -16.94 -6.12
CA HIS A 181 -25.31 -17.14 -7.31
C HIS A 181 -24.74 -16.48 -8.59
N MET A 182 -23.75 -15.59 -8.46
CA MET A 182 -23.20 -14.78 -9.57
C MET A 182 -21.80 -15.21 -10.01
N VAL A 183 -21.05 -15.87 -9.14
CA VAL A 183 -19.65 -16.29 -9.38
C VAL A 183 -19.52 -17.81 -9.46
N LYS A 184 -20.62 -18.53 -9.73
CA LYS A 184 -20.57 -19.99 -9.94
C LYS A 184 -19.60 -20.29 -11.08
N PRO A 185 -18.47 -20.99 -10.83
CA PRO A 185 -17.63 -21.46 -11.90
C PRO A 185 -18.40 -22.54 -12.64
N THR A 186 -18.32 -22.54 -13.97
CA THR A 186 -19.01 -23.44 -14.90
C THR A 186 -18.82 -24.95 -14.65
N ASN A 187 -18.01 -25.35 -13.66
CA ASN A 187 -17.65 -26.74 -13.34
C ASN A 187 -17.64 -27.06 -11.82
N ARG A 188 -18.42 -26.37 -10.96
CA ARG A 188 -18.47 -26.69 -9.52
C ARG A 188 -19.83 -27.20 -9.07
N THR A 189 -19.82 -28.33 -8.37
CA THR A 189 -20.94 -28.75 -7.54
C THR A 189 -20.92 -27.93 -6.25
N ASP A 190 -22.06 -27.34 -5.87
CA ASP A 190 -22.26 -26.51 -4.65
C ASP A 190 -21.79 -27.21 -3.35
N ALA A 191 -21.56 -28.52 -3.38
CA ALA A 191 -21.12 -29.35 -2.26
C ALA A 191 -19.66 -29.16 -1.80
N GLU A 192 -18.82 -28.39 -2.49
CA GLU A 192 -17.39 -28.26 -2.12
C GLU A 192 -17.00 -26.96 -1.39
N VAL A 193 -17.86 -25.94 -1.35
CA VAL A 193 -17.55 -24.64 -0.71
C VAL A 193 -18.10 -24.65 0.71
N GLY A 194 -17.20 -24.65 1.70
CA GLY A 194 -17.59 -24.60 3.11
C GLY A 194 -17.72 -23.18 3.65
N LEU A 195 -16.73 -22.33 3.37
CA LEU A 195 -16.70 -20.94 3.81
C LEU A 195 -16.35 -20.02 2.64
N GLN A 196 -17.09 -18.93 2.47
CA GLN A 196 -16.77 -17.89 1.50
C GLN A 196 -16.46 -16.58 2.23
N ILE A 197 -15.23 -16.09 2.06
CA ILE A 197 -14.73 -14.87 2.72
C ILE A 197 -14.34 -13.85 1.66
N TYR A 198 -14.71 -12.59 1.88
CA TYR A 198 -14.42 -11.47 1.01
C TYR A 198 -13.25 -10.69 1.60
N ILE A 199 -12.14 -10.61 0.87
CA ILE A 199 -10.90 -10.00 1.33
C ILE A 199 -10.67 -8.74 0.51
N PHE A 200 -10.69 -7.59 1.17
CA PHE A 200 -10.34 -6.30 0.59
C PHE A 200 -8.87 -6.03 0.81
N SER A 201 -8.12 -5.96 -0.28
CA SER A 201 -6.69 -5.81 -0.27
C SER A 201 -6.31 -4.34 -0.49
N ASP A 202 -5.85 -3.65 0.56
CA ASP A 202 -5.37 -2.29 0.40
C ASP A 202 -4.20 -2.20 -0.59
N GLN A 203 -4.24 -1.17 -1.44
CA GLN A 203 -3.17 -0.90 -2.38
C GLN A 203 -1.89 -0.49 -1.68
N VAL A 204 -0.76 -0.89 -2.28
CA VAL A 204 0.57 -0.58 -1.78
C VAL A 204 1.29 0.30 -2.78
N SER A 205 2.02 1.29 -2.28
CA SER A 205 2.90 2.07 -3.15
C SER A 205 4.09 1.21 -3.56
N PRO A 206 4.53 1.27 -4.83
CA PRO A 206 5.74 0.60 -5.27
C PRO A 206 6.93 0.98 -4.37
N PRO A 207 7.86 0.04 -4.06
CA PRO A 207 9.00 0.32 -3.19
C PRO A 207 9.84 1.52 -3.64
N SER A 208 9.92 1.74 -4.96
CA SER A 208 10.65 2.86 -5.57
C SER A 208 10.10 4.24 -5.21
N LEU A 209 8.81 4.33 -4.88
CA LEU A 209 8.15 5.60 -4.56
C LEU A 209 8.20 5.93 -3.05
N GLY A 210 8.48 4.94 -2.20
CA GLY A 210 8.54 5.10 -0.74
C GLY A 210 9.61 6.11 -0.28
N PHE A 211 10.69 6.27 -1.04
CA PHE A 211 11.74 7.26 -0.76
C PHE A 211 11.26 8.72 -0.89
N LEU A 212 10.32 8.98 -1.80
CA LEU A 212 9.79 10.32 -2.04
C LEU A 212 8.79 10.76 -0.97
N ALA A 213 8.00 9.81 -0.46
CA ALA A 213 6.94 10.05 0.53
C ALA A 213 7.44 10.40 1.94
N GLY A 214 8.75 10.23 2.21
CA GLY A 214 9.38 10.62 3.46
C GLY A 214 10.06 12.00 3.38
N TYR A 215 11.33 12.05 3.81
CA TYR A 215 12.14 13.27 3.79
C TYR A 215 12.62 13.69 2.39
N GLY A 216 12.35 12.89 1.36
CA GLY A 216 12.80 13.16 -0.02
C GLY A 216 12.26 14.49 -0.57
N ILE A 217 10.95 14.75 -0.40
CA ILE A 217 10.34 16.01 -0.86
C ILE A 217 10.87 17.22 -0.08
N MET A 218 11.12 17.07 1.22
CA MET A 218 11.69 18.12 2.07
C MET A 218 13.15 18.41 1.69
N GLY A 219 13.93 17.38 1.39
CA GLY A 219 15.30 17.52 0.89
C GLY A 219 15.35 18.18 -0.49
N LEU A 220 14.43 17.80 -1.39
CA LEU A 220 14.29 18.46 -2.70
C LEU A 220 13.92 19.94 -2.53
N TYR A 221 12.94 20.25 -1.68
CA TYR A 221 12.57 21.63 -1.36
C TYR A 221 13.78 22.44 -0.82
N ALA A 222 14.48 21.91 0.18
CA ALA A 222 15.66 22.56 0.75
C ALA A 222 16.74 22.79 -0.32
N SER A 223 16.98 21.83 -1.21
CA SER A 223 17.97 21.94 -2.28
C SER A 223 17.64 23.08 -3.26
N VAL A 224 16.38 23.18 -3.71
CA VAL A 224 15.93 24.24 -4.62
C VAL A 224 16.06 25.60 -3.96
N VAL A 225 15.62 25.73 -2.71
CA VAL A 225 15.71 26.97 -1.94
C VAL A 225 17.17 27.42 -1.76
N LEU A 226 18.07 26.50 -1.44
CA LEU A 226 19.51 26.81 -1.31
C LEU A 226 20.13 27.24 -2.64
N VAL A 227 19.75 26.59 -3.75
CA VAL A 227 20.24 26.95 -5.09
C VAL A 227 19.77 28.35 -5.47
N ILE A 228 18.48 28.66 -5.31
CA ILE A 228 17.94 30.00 -5.58
C ILE A 228 18.61 31.03 -4.66
N GLY A 229 18.77 30.72 -3.37
CA GLY A 229 19.46 31.58 -2.41
C GLY A 229 20.90 31.87 -2.80
N LYS A 230 21.62 30.87 -3.35
CA LYS A 230 22.97 31.05 -3.89
C LYS A 230 22.96 32.00 -5.10
N PHE A 231 22.06 31.80 -6.06
CA PHE A 231 21.94 32.67 -7.24
C PHE A 231 21.65 34.12 -6.84
N VAL A 232 20.67 34.34 -5.95
CA VAL A 232 20.34 35.68 -5.45
C VAL A 232 21.55 36.31 -4.76
N ARG A 233 22.27 35.56 -3.92
CA ARG A 233 23.48 36.06 -3.27
C ARG A 233 24.57 36.43 -4.26
N GLU A 234 24.74 35.68 -5.34
CA GLU A 234 25.75 35.92 -6.37
C GLU A 234 25.49 37.25 -7.11
N PHE A 235 24.22 37.56 -7.43
CA PHE A 235 23.84 38.84 -8.03
C PHE A 235 24.22 40.06 -7.17
N PHE A 236 24.12 39.96 -5.85
CA PHE A 236 24.47 41.08 -4.96
C PHE A 236 25.95 41.10 -4.55
N SER A 237 26.60 39.94 -4.47
CA SER A 237 27.98 39.84 -4.00
C SER A 237 29.02 40.15 -5.08
N GLY A 238 28.68 40.01 -6.36
CA GLY A 238 29.62 40.21 -7.48
C GLY A 238 29.76 41.66 -7.95
N ILE A 239 28.86 42.56 -7.53
CA ILE A 239 28.77 43.93 -8.08
C ILE A 239 30.06 44.71 -7.86
N SER A 240 30.71 44.58 -6.68
CA SER A 240 31.89 45.38 -6.32
C SER A 240 33.10 45.14 -7.24
N HIS A 241 33.28 43.92 -7.74
CA HIS A 241 34.36 43.58 -8.67
C HIS A 241 34.14 44.18 -10.06
N ASN A 242 32.89 44.38 -10.45
CA ASN A 242 32.53 44.93 -11.76
C ASN A 242 32.52 46.46 -11.80
N ILE A 243 32.49 47.14 -10.65
CA ILE A 243 32.44 48.62 -10.57
C ILE A 243 33.50 49.27 -11.47
N MET A 244 34.73 48.73 -11.47
CA MET A 244 35.82 49.30 -12.27
C MET A 244 35.60 49.23 -13.79
N PHE A 245 34.68 48.39 -14.27
CA PHE A 245 34.38 48.19 -15.69
C PHE A 245 33.01 48.73 -16.10
N GLU A 246 32.04 48.77 -15.19
CA GLU A 246 30.68 49.24 -15.46
C GLU A 246 30.52 50.75 -15.18
N GLU A 247 31.16 51.28 -14.14
CA GLU A 247 31.02 52.68 -13.72
C GLU A 247 32.06 53.60 -14.38
N LEU A 248 31.94 53.79 -15.70
CA LEU A 248 32.84 54.63 -16.50
C LEU A 248 32.11 55.89 -17.04
N PRO A 249 32.60 57.11 -16.77
CA PRO A 249 31.85 58.33 -17.08
C PRO A 249 31.74 58.67 -18.58
N ASN A 250 32.77 58.40 -19.38
CA ASN A 250 32.69 58.51 -20.84
C ASN A 250 33.47 57.35 -21.50
N VAL A 251 32.80 56.55 -22.33
CA VAL A 251 33.39 55.38 -22.99
C VAL A 251 33.70 55.59 -24.48
N ASP A 252 33.52 56.80 -25.02
CA ASP A 252 33.60 57.08 -26.46
C ASP A 252 34.95 56.72 -27.07
N ARG A 253 36.05 56.92 -26.31
CA ARG A 253 37.40 56.60 -26.77
C ARG A 253 37.64 55.09 -26.84
N ILE A 254 37.08 54.34 -25.90
CA ILE A 254 37.14 52.87 -25.87
C ILE A 254 36.29 52.33 -27.01
N LEU A 255 35.07 52.85 -27.17
CA LEU A 255 34.17 52.49 -28.26
C LEU A 255 34.82 52.76 -29.64
N LYS A 256 35.48 53.92 -29.78
CA LYS A 256 36.22 54.24 -31.01
C LYS A 256 37.36 53.26 -31.25
N LEU A 257 38.16 52.92 -30.22
CA LEU A 257 39.21 51.91 -30.37
C LEU A 257 38.64 50.55 -30.81
N CYS A 258 37.53 50.09 -30.22
CA CYS A 258 36.86 48.85 -30.62
C CYS A 258 36.35 48.90 -32.08
N THR A 259 35.85 50.06 -32.50
CA THR A 259 35.38 50.29 -33.88
C THR A 259 36.54 50.35 -34.88
N ASP A 260 37.65 51.00 -34.51
CA ASP A 260 38.86 51.06 -35.33
C ASP A 260 39.47 49.65 -35.50
N ILE A 261 39.51 48.83 -34.43
CA ILE A 261 39.90 47.41 -34.51
C ILE A 261 39.01 46.66 -35.50
N PHE A 262 37.69 46.86 -35.43
CA PHE A 262 36.74 46.22 -36.33
C PHE A 262 36.98 46.62 -37.80
N LEU A 263 37.22 47.90 -38.08
CA LEU A 263 37.49 48.42 -39.42
C LEU A 263 38.83 47.90 -39.99
N VAL A 264 39.87 47.85 -39.15
CA VAL A 264 41.19 47.33 -39.54
C VAL A 264 41.11 45.82 -39.86
N ARG A 265 40.29 45.08 -39.11
CA ARG A 265 39.98 43.67 -39.43
C ARG A 265 39.28 43.51 -40.77
N GLU A 266 38.32 44.38 -41.10
CA GLU A 266 37.62 44.34 -42.40
C GLU A 266 38.53 44.66 -43.59
N THR A 267 39.51 45.55 -43.39
CA THR A 267 40.48 45.94 -44.42
C THR A 267 41.62 44.94 -44.57
N GLY A 268 41.80 44.02 -43.62
CA GLY A 268 42.79 42.94 -43.67
C GLY A 268 44.21 43.34 -43.24
N GLU A 269 44.38 44.49 -42.60
CA GLU A 269 45.68 44.94 -42.06
C GLU A 269 45.96 44.33 -40.67
N LEU A 270 46.37 43.07 -40.65
CA LEU A 270 46.52 42.28 -39.41
C LEU A 270 47.56 42.84 -38.41
N ASP A 271 48.66 43.42 -38.90
CA ASP A 271 49.70 43.99 -38.03
C ASP A 271 49.15 45.19 -37.23
N LEU A 272 48.30 46.00 -37.87
CA LEU A 272 47.66 47.16 -37.24
C LEU A 272 46.55 46.72 -36.27
N GLU A 273 45.85 45.63 -36.59
CA GLU A 273 44.87 45.01 -35.70
C GLU A 273 45.53 44.54 -34.38
N GLU A 274 46.68 43.88 -34.48
CA GLU A 274 47.42 43.37 -33.32
C GLU A 274 47.89 44.50 -32.40
N ASP A 275 48.39 45.61 -32.95
CA ASP A 275 48.81 46.77 -32.16
C ASP A 275 47.62 47.43 -31.43
N MET A 276 46.51 47.64 -32.14
CA MET A 276 45.29 48.23 -31.57
C MET A 276 44.66 47.33 -30.50
N TYR A 277 44.66 46.01 -30.70
CA TYR A 277 44.17 45.04 -29.72
C TYR A 277 45.07 44.96 -28.48
N SER A 278 46.40 45.02 -28.67
CA SER A 278 47.37 45.08 -27.57
C SER A 278 47.13 46.32 -26.69
N LYS A 279 46.80 47.45 -27.31
CA LYS A 279 46.41 48.68 -26.61
C LYS A 279 45.11 48.52 -25.81
N LEU A 280 44.11 47.80 -26.35
CA LEU A 280 42.88 47.49 -25.63
C LEU A 280 43.14 46.62 -24.40
N ILE A 281 43.94 45.56 -24.53
CA ILE A 281 44.31 44.69 -23.41
C ILE A 281 45.11 45.47 -22.35
N PHE A 282 46.04 46.32 -22.77
CA PHE A 282 46.78 47.18 -21.84
C PHE A 282 45.85 48.08 -21.02
N LEU A 283 44.84 48.66 -21.66
CA LEU A 283 43.83 49.47 -20.99
C LEU A 283 43.07 48.69 -19.91
N TYR A 284 42.61 47.47 -20.22
CA TYR A 284 41.90 46.60 -19.27
C TYR A 284 42.79 46.03 -18.16
N ARG A 285 44.12 46.03 -18.34
CA ARG A 285 45.09 45.62 -17.30
C ARG A 285 45.44 46.74 -16.31
N SER A 286 45.13 48.00 -16.62
CA SER A 286 45.51 49.17 -15.81
C SER A 286 44.29 50.04 -15.49
N PRO A 287 43.67 49.87 -14.30
CA PRO A 287 42.53 50.70 -13.87
C PRO A 287 42.84 52.20 -13.86
N GLU A 288 44.07 52.58 -13.52
CA GLU A 288 44.52 53.98 -13.55
C GLU A 288 44.50 54.58 -14.95
N THR A 289 44.90 53.79 -15.96
CA THR A 289 44.87 54.21 -17.37
C THR A 289 43.43 54.26 -17.87
N MET A 290 42.61 53.28 -17.50
CA MET A 290 41.17 53.24 -17.81
C MET A 290 40.47 54.50 -17.31
N ILE A 291 40.67 54.89 -16.05
CA ILE A 291 40.12 56.13 -15.48
C ILE A 291 40.59 57.36 -16.26
N LYS A 292 41.88 57.46 -16.59
CA LYS A 292 42.40 58.61 -17.37
C LYS A 292 41.78 58.69 -18.77
N TRP A 293 41.47 57.54 -19.37
CA TRP A 293 40.90 57.46 -20.71
C TRP A 293 39.40 57.75 -20.74
N THR A 294 38.68 57.44 -19.66
CA THR A 294 37.23 57.63 -19.56
C THR A 294 36.80 58.92 -18.89
N ARG A 295 37.74 59.79 -18.48
CA ARG A 295 37.45 61.13 -17.97
C ARG A 295 36.63 61.96 -18.96
N GLU A 296 35.63 62.66 -18.45
CA GLU A 296 34.90 63.69 -19.18
C GLU A 296 35.87 64.76 -19.69
N LYS A 297 35.63 65.25 -20.91
CA LYS A 297 36.32 66.45 -21.39
C LYS A 297 35.66 67.64 -20.71
N THR A 298 36.36 68.29 -19.78
CA THR A 298 35.97 69.63 -19.31
C THR A 298 35.88 70.55 -20.54
N GLN A 299 34.73 71.21 -20.71
CA GLN A 299 34.57 72.31 -21.66
C GLN A 299 35.51 73.47 -21.31
#